data_AF-A0AAE1L810-F1
#
_entry.id   AF-A0AAE1L810-F1
#
_cell.length_a   1.000
_cell.length_b   1.000
_cell.length_c   1.000
_cell.angle_alpha   90.00
_cell.angle_beta   90.00
_cell.angle_gamma   90.00
#
_symmetry.space_group_name_H-M   'P 1'
#
loop_
_entity.id
_entity.type
_entity.pdbx_description
1 polymer ?
#
loop_
_entity_poly.entity_id
_entity_poly.type
_entity_poly.pdbx_seq_one_letter_code
_entity_poly.pdbx_strand_id
1 'polypeptide(L)'
;MFKNLLNKYDIRQLFASSLSKAALAERAIQTLQRRIYRFLIFNNTFRFIDVLPDIVQSINGSPHASLLGLAPNSMGDKDIYPVWEQYYLKHTTGQAPIRFKFEPGQPVRISIVQNGMDKAHRGTYSEEIYTIHTRIPSNPPGYKLRDSMGRDIQGTFYESELISSPDHPDTEYRVDKIHGKRKGPGGREQVLVSFVGWPPDNQSWVDKASVRT
;
A
#
# COMPACT_ATOMS: atom_id res chain seq x y z
N MET A 1 -24.82 -5.82 -2.70
CA MET A 1 -25.59 -5.03 -1.71
C MET A 1 -25.02 -3.63 -1.51
N PHE A 2 -23.75 -3.46 -1.13
CA PHE A 2 -23.15 -2.13 -0.89
C PHE A 2 -23.05 -1.22 -2.14
N LYS A 3 -22.62 -1.75 -3.29
CA LYS A 3 -22.53 -0.97 -4.56
C LYS A 3 -23.87 -0.36 -4.99
N ASN A 4 -24.97 -1.09 -4.78
CA ASN A 4 -26.31 -0.62 -5.11
C ASN A 4 -26.75 0.54 -4.19
N LEU A 5 -26.32 0.52 -2.91
CA LEU A 5 -26.55 1.62 -1.98
C LEU A 5 -25.81 2.88 -2.43
N LEU A 6 -24.52 2.76 -2.80
CA LEU A 6 -23.73 3.89 -3.27
C LEU A 6 -24.31 4.52 -4.54
N ASN A 7 -24.70 3.68 -5.51
CA ASN A 7 -25.37 4.16 -6.72
C ASN A 7 -26.70 4.85 -6.42
N LYS A 8 -27.46 4.39 -5.41
CA LYS A 8 -28.72 5.02 -5.00
C LYS A 8 -28.53 6.44 -4.46
N TYR A 9 -27.42 6.70 -3.77
CA TYR A 9 -27.10 8.01 -3.17
C TYR A 9 -26.10 8.83 -4.01
N ASP A 10 -25.81 8.40 -5.24
CA ASP A 10 -24.83 9.03 -6.12
C ASP A 10 -23.44 9.21 -5.48
N ILE A 11 -23.02 8.22 -4.68
CA ILE A 11 -21.73 8.22 -4.00
C ILE A 11 -20.71 7.46 -4.86
N ARG A 12 -19.68 8.17 -5.32
CA ARG A 12 -18.58 7.56 -6.06
C ARG A 12 -17.63 6.80 -5.12
N GLN A 13 -17.53 5.49 -5.32
CA GLN A 13 -16.55 4.66 -4.60
C GLN A 13 -15.14 4.85 -5.18
N LEU A 14 -14.17 5.12 -4.30
CA LEU A 14 -12.75 5.16 -4.65
C LEU A 14 -12.02 4.04 -3.90
N PHE A 15 -11.14 3.33 -4.60
CA PHE A 15 -10.32 2.27 -4.02
C PHE A 15 -8.90 2.78 -3.80
N ALA A 16 -8.50 2.82 -2.53
CA ALA A 16 -7.13 3.04 -2.12
C ALA A 16 -6.33 1.74 -2.31
N SER A 17 -5.45 1.68 -3.30
CA SER A 17 -4.59 0.51 -3.55
C SER A 17 -3.32 0.46 -2.69
N SER A 18 -3.03 1.51 -1.92
CA SER A 18 -1.86 1.58 -1.03
C SER A 18 -2.30 1.92 0.38
N LEU A 19 -1.57 1.41 1.37
CA LEU A 19 -1.87 1.59 2.80
C LEU A 19 -1.87 3.08 3.20
N SER A 20 -0.97 3.87 2.61
CA SER A 20 -0.85 5.31 2.84
C SER A 20 -2.07 6.13 2.43
N LYS A 21 -2.99 5.61 1.60
CA LYS A 21 -4.13 6.36 1.07
C LYS A 21 -5.29 6.50 2.06
N ALA A 22 -5.32 5.72 3.14
CA ALA A 22 -6.33 5.82 4.20
C ALA A 22 -5.79 6.45 5.50
N ALA A 23 -4.60 7.08 5.45
CA ALA A 23 -3.86 7.54 6.63
C ALA A 23 -4.68 8.46 7.57
N LEU A 24 -5.56 9.32 7.03
CA LEU A 24 -6.43 10.17 7.85
C LEU A 24 -7.43 9.35 8.67
N ALA A 25 -8.06 8.35 8.05
CA ALA A 25 -8.99 7.45 8.73
C ALA A 25 -8.26 6.59 9.77
N GLU A 26 -7.09 6.05 9.42
CA GLU A 26 -6.25 5.30 10.38
C GLU A 26 -5.84 6.16 11.58
N ARG A 27 -5.46 7.41 11.35
CA ARG A 27 -5.12 8.35 12.43
C ARG A 27 -6.31 8.64 13.34
N ALA A 28 -7.50 8.78 12.77
CA ALA A 28 -8.73 8.95 13.54
C ALA A 28 -9.05 7.72 14.39
N ILE A 29 -8.92 6.50 13.81
CA ILE A 29 -9.11 5.23 14.52
C ILE A 29 -8.11 5.09 15.67
N GLN A 30 -6.82 5.37 15.44
CA GLN A 30 -5.80 5.33 16.48
C GLN A 30 -6.12 6.32 17.62
N THR A 31 -6.59 7.52 17.29
CA THR A 31 -6.97 8.53 18.29
C THR A 31 -8.15 8.06 19.14
N LEU A 32 -9.16 7.49 18.50
CA LEU A 32 -10.32 6.91 19.16
C LEU A 32 -9.93 5.77 20.09
N GLN A 33 -9.18 4.79 19.57
CA GLN A 33 -8.67 3.65 20.35
C GLN A 33 -7.86 4.12 21.55
N ARG A 34 -6.96 5.10 21.38
CA ARG A 34 -6.14 5.62 22.48
C ARG A 34 -6.99 6.20 23.61
N ARG A 35 -8.07 6.90 23.30
CA ARG A 35 -8.98 7.44 24.33
C ARG A 35 -9.80 6.33 25.01
N ILE A 36 -10.30 5.36 24.23
CA ILE A 36 -10.99 4.18 24.76
C ILE A 36 -10.07 3.43 25.73
N TYR A 37 -8.84 3.09 25.33
CA TYR A 37 -7.92 2.34 26.18
C TYR A 37 -7.57 3.07 27.47
N ARG A 38 -7.39 4.39 27.44
CA ARG A 38 -7.19 5.20 28.65
C ARG A 38 -8.38 5.07 29.61
N PHE A 39 -9.60 5.15 29.09
CA PHE A 39 -10.81 4.99 29.90
C PHE A 39 -10.90 3.57 30.50
N LEU A 40 -10.66 2.54 29.70
CA LEU A 40 -10.72 1.14 30.15
C LEU A 40 -9.72 0.86 31.28
N ILE A 41 -8.48 1.33 31.13
CA ILE A 41 -7.42 1.17 32.14
C ILE A 41 -7.79 1.91 33.43
N PHE A 42 -8.22 3.17 33.31
CA PHE A 42 -8.53 4.00 34.49
C PHE A 42 -9.71 3.45 35.30
N ASN A 43 -10.75 2.95 34.63
CA ASN A 43 -11.96 2.45 35.28
C ASN A 43 -11.92 0.93 35.55
N ASN A 44 -10.81 0.26 35.23
CA ASN A 44 -10.65 -1.19 35.32
C ASN A 44 -11.86 -1.97 34.76
N THR A 45 -12.28 -1.59 33.55
CA THR A 45 -13.44 -2.17 32.87
C THR A 45 -13.06 -2.57 31.45
N PHE A 46 -13.84 -3.48 30.86
CA PHE A 46 -13.75 -3.84 29.45
C PHE A 46 -14.90 -3.24 28.62
N ARG A 47 -15.89 -2.61 29.27
CA ARG A 47 -17.06 -2.03 28.61
C ARG A 47 -16.84 -0.53 28.36
N PHE A 48 -16.83 -0.13 27.09
CA PHE A 48 -16.70 1.28 26.68
C PHE A 48 -17.90 1.81 25.88
N ILE A 49 -18.86 0.96 25.55
CA ILE A 49 -19.99 1.33 24.65
C ILE A 49 -20.76 2.53 25.20
N ASP A 50 -20.99 2.56 26.52
CA ASP A 50 -21.80 3.61 27.15
C ASP A 50 -21.10 4.99 27.14
N VAL A 51 -19.76 5.01 27.15
CA VAL A 51 -18.95 6.25 27.14
C VAL A 51 -18.46 6.62 25.74
N LEU A 52 -18.70 5.76 24.74
CA LEU A 52 -18.27 6.00 23.37
C LEU A 52 -18.80 7.34 22.81
N PRO A 53 -20.08 7.73 23.03
CA PRO A 53 -20.57 9.05 22.61
C PRO A 53 -19.75 10.21 23.21
N ASP A 54 -19.44 10.15 24.51
CA ASP A 54 -18.67 11.19 25.21
C ASP A 54 -17.24 11.28 24.68
N ILE A 55 -16.62 10.13 24.39
CA ILE A 55 -15.28 10.07 23.79
C ILE A 55 -15.29 10.74 22.41
N VAL A 56 -16.29 10.43 21.57
CA VAL A 56 -16.42 11.01 20.23
C VAL A 56 -16.66 12.52 20.32
N GLN A 57 -17.56 12.96 21.21
CA GLN A 57 -17.81 14.38 21.44
C GLN A 57 -16.53 15.10 21.89
N SER A 58 -15.77 14.48 22.79
CA SER A 58 -14.50 15.03 23.26
C SER A 58 -13.43 15.10 22.15
N ILE A 59 -13.37 14.12 21.24
CA ILE A 59 -12.48 14.19 20.06
C ILE A 59 -12.91 15.34 19.17
N ASN A 60 -14.18 15.42 18.81
CA ASN A 60 -14.71 16.45 17.91
C ASN A 60 -14.64 17.86 18.52
N GLY A 61 -14.62 18.00 19.84
CA GLY A 61 -14.46 19.26 20.56
C GLY A 61 -13.00 19.63 20.89
N SER A 62 -12.03 18.76 20.60
CA SER A 62 -10.63 19.05 20.86
C SER A 62 -10.01 19.85 19.70
N PRO A 63 -9.31 20.96 19.96
CA PRO A 63 -8.50 21.64 18.97
C PRO A 63 -7.46 20.75 18.30
N HIS A 64 -7.33 20.83 16.98
CA HIS A 64 -6.31 20.12 16.22
C HIS A 64 -5.37 21.10 15.50
N ALA A 65 -4.06 20.85 15.57
CA ALA A 65 -3.07 21.62 14.79
C ALA A 65 -3.35 21.54 13.28
N SER A 66 -3.89 20.41 12.80
CA SER A 66 -4.27 20.23 11.40
C SER A 66 -5.46 21.06 10.94
N LEU A 67 -6.20 21.64 11.87
CA LEU A 67 -7.34 22.52 11.60
C LEU A 67 -7.02 23.94 12.09
N LEU A 68 -5.76 24.36 12.03
CA LEU A 68 -5.30 25.67 12.50
C LEU A 68 -5.64 25.97 13.97
N GLY A 69 -5.70 24.93 14.81
CA GLY A 69 -6.07 25.07 16.22
C GLY A 69 -7.58 25.13 16.46
N LEU A 70 -8.41 24.86 15.44
CA LEU A 70 -9.86 24.71 15.60
C LEU A 70 -10.23 23.29 15.98
N ALA A 71 -11.35 23.16 16.68
CA ALA A 71 -12.01 21.88 16.92
C ALA A 71 -12.91 21.52 15.73
N PRO A 72 -13.00 20.23 15.33
CA PRO A 72 -13.85 19.79 14.24
C PRO A 72 -15.31 20.25 14.34
N ASN A 73 -15.88 20.26 15.55
CA ASN A 73 -17.25 20.71 15.80
C ASN A 73 -17.45 22.23 15.71
N SER A 74 -16.37 23.00 15.78
CA SER A 74 -16.39 24.46 15.74
C SER A 74 -16.11 25.02 14.34
N MET A 75 -15.78 24.17 13.36
CA MET A 75 -15.54 24.62 11.99
C MET A 75 -16.83 25.00 11.29
N GLY A 76 -16.90 26.24 10.82
CA GLY A 76 -17.91 26.68 9.85
C GLY A 76 -17.35 26.81 8.44
N ASP A 77 -18.21 27.12 7.48
CA ASP A 77 -17.84 27.21 6.06
C ASP A 77 -16.68 28.18 5.78
N LYS A 78 -16.62 29.28 6.54
CA LYS A 78 -15.56 30.30 6.45
C LYS A 78 -14.17 29.79 6.88
N ASP A 79 -14.13 28.75 7.72
CA ASP A 79 -12.88 28.21 8.27
C ASP A 79 -12.27 27.13 7.35
N ILE A 80 -13.08 26.59 6.43
CA ILE A 80 -12.66 25.58 5.47
C ILE A 80 -11.59 26.14 4.53
N TYR A 81 -11.79 27.35 4.01
CA TYR A 81 -10.88 27.92 3.02
C TYR A 81 -9.46 28.16 3.57
N PRO A 82 -9.24 28.76 4.75
CA PRO A 82 -7.91 28.88 5.34
C PRO A 82 -7.21 27.54 5.60
N VAL A 83 -7.94 26.54 6.09
CA VAL A 83 -7.40 25.17 6.28
C VAL A 83 -7.02 24.58 4.93
N TRP A 84 -7.91 24.69 3.93
CA TRP A 84 -7.64 24.21 2.60
C TRP A 84 -6.45 24.92 1.95
N GLU A 85 -6.35 26.24 2.09
CA GLU A 85 -5.23 27.02 1.56
C GLU A 85 -3.90 26.59 2.17
N GLN A 86 -3.85 26.38 3.48
CA GLN A 86 -2.65 25.92 4.17
C GLN A 86 -2.18 24.55 3.67
N TYR A 87 -3.10 23.61 3.47
CA TYR A 87 -2.76 22.21 3.14
C TYR A 87 -2.76 21.89 1.65
N TYR A 88 -3.39 22.70 0.80
CA TYR A 88 -3.51 22.41 -0.62
C TYR A 88 -2.88 23.49 -1.49
N LEU A 89 -3.15 24.79 -1.25
CA LEU A 89 -2.57 25.85 -2.09
C LEU A 89 -1.06 26.01 -1.90
N LYS A 90 -0.59 26.05 -0.64
CA LYS A 90 0.83 26.25 -0.33
C LYS A 90 1.74 25.18 -0.91
N HIS A 91 1.19 24.02 -1.24
CA HIS A 91 1.94 22.95 -1.90
C HIS A 91 1.87 23.04 -3.43
N THR A 92 1.00 23.83 -4.05
CA THR A 92 0.90 23.93 -5.53
C THR A 92 1.74 25.04 -6.15
N THR A 93 2.01 26.13 -5.43
CA THR A 93 2.73 27.29 -5.97
C THR A 93 4.25 27.14 -5.82
N GLY A 94 4.99 27.09 -6.93
CA GLY A 94 6.46 27.03 -6.92
C GLY A 94 7.06 25.66 -6.63
N GLN A 95 6.33 24.56 -6.89
CA GLN A 95 6.90 23.22 -6.76
C GLN A 95 8.15 23.09 -7.65
N ALA A 96 9.26 22.63 -7.05
CA ALA A 96 10.39 22.16 -7.81
C ALA A 96 9.92 21.09 -8.82
N PRO A 97 10.53 21.00 -10.01
CA PRO A 97 10.17 19.98 -10.99
C PRO A 97 10.21 18.61 -10.31
N ILE A 98 9.15 17.82 -10.50
CA ILE A 98 9.04 16.46 -9.95
C ILE A 98 10.23 15.66 -10.45
N ARG A 99 11.09 15.23 -9.52
CA ARG A 99 12.24 14.38 -9.81
C ARG A 99 11.84 12.94 -9.56
N PHE A 100 12.08 12.08 -10.53
CA PHE A 100 11.87 10.66 -10.41
C PHE A 100 13.20 9.98 -10.11
N LYS A 101 13.24 9.16 -9.06
CA LYS A 101 14.42 8.36 -8.71
C LYS A 101 14.69 7.21 -9.69
N PHE A 102 13.63 6.61 -10.22
CA PHE A 102 13.73 5.41 -11.06
C PHE A 102 13.19 5.64 -12.48
N GLU A 103 13.81 5.01 -13.48
CA GLU A 103 13.48 5.13 -14.91
C GLU A 103 12.49 4.04 -15.39
N PRO A 104 11.66 4.31 -16.42
CA PRO A 104 10.91 3.25 -17.10
C PRO A 104 11.85 2.17 -17.63
N GLY A 105 11.47 0.90 -17.48
CA GLY A 105 12.30 -0.26 -17.79
C GLY A 105 13.23 -0.69 -16.65
N GLN A 106 13.35 0.10 -15.57
CA GLN A 106 14.22 -0.27 -14.46
C GLN A 106 13.61 -1.40 -13.60
N PRO A 107 14.40 -2.44 -13.26
CA PRO A 107 14.00 -3.48 -12.32
C PRO A 107 14.00 -3.01 -10.87
N VAL A 108 12.91 -3.30 -10.17
CA VAL A 108 12.65 -2.89 -8.79
C VAL A 108 11.94 -4.01 -8.01
N ARG A 109 12.10 -4.00 -6.68
CA ARG A 109 11.29 -4.80 -5.76
C ARG A 109 10.39 -3.88 -4.93
N ILE A 110 9.25 -4.40 -4.50
CA ILE A 110 8.26 -3.68 -3.70
C ILE A 110 8.51 -4.00 -2.23
N SER A 111 8.42 -3.00 -1.34
CA SER A 111 8.49 -3.25 0.11
C SER A 111 7.27 -4.05 0.59
N ILE A 112 7.54 -5.09 1.39
CA ILE A 112 6.52 -5.86 2.06
C ILE A 112 6.16 -5.13 3.35
N VAL A 113 4.88 -4.85 3.54
CA VAL A 113 4.40 -4.34 4.83
C VAL A 113 4.38 -5.49 5.82
N GLN A 114 5.38 -5.50 6.70
CA GLN A 114 5.46 -6.45 7.81
C GLN A 114 4.48 -6.02 8.90
N ASN A 115 3.59 -6.94 9.28
CA ASN A 115 2.79 -6.86 10.49
C ASN A 115 3.61 -7.36 11.69
N GLY A 116 3.23 -6.96 12.90
CA GLY A 116 3.95 -7.36 14.13
C GLY A 116 3.98 -8.87 14.43
N MET A 117 3.24 -9.69 13.67
CA MET A 117 3.25 -11.16 13.75
C MET A 117 3.99 -11.82 12.56
N ASP A 118 4.50 -11.04 11.60
CA ASP A 118 5.29 -11.61 10.52
C ASP A 118 6.60 -12.18 11.07
N LYS A 119 6.91 -13.41 10.69
CA LYS A 119 8.10 -14.11 11.17
C LYS A 119 9.34 -13.33 10.73
N ALA A 120 10.30 -13.14 11.64
CA ALA A 120 11.52 -12.35 11.42
C ALA A 120 12.38 -12.79 10.22
N HIS A 121 12.19 -14.01 9.70
CA HIS A 121 12.90 -14.51 8.51
C HIS A 121 12.24 -14.13 7.18
N ARG A 122 11.06 -13.50 7.21
CA ARG A 122 10.39 -13.02 6.00
C ARG A 122 11.11 -11.75 5.53
N GLY A 123 11.58 -11.73 4.29
CA GLY A 123 12.29 -10.58 3.73
C GLY A 123 11.48 -9.28 3.80
N THR A 124 12.18 -8.15 3.74
CA THR A 124 11.56 -6.80 3.75
C THR A 124 10.96 -6.43 2.39
N TYR A 125 11.32 -7.14 1.32
CA TYR A 125 10.93 -6.82 -0.06
C TYR A 125 10.37 -8.06 -0.76
N SER A 126 9.62 -7.83 -1.84
CA SER A 126 9.09 -8.88 -2.71
C SER A 126 10.19 -9.78 -3.25
N GLU A 127 9.89 -11.08 -3.34
CA GLU A 127 10.74 -12.06 -4.02
C GLU A 127 10.64 -11.91 -5.55
N GLU A 128 9.48 -11.48 -6.05
CA GLU A 128 9.29 -11.10 -7.46
C GLU A 128 9.96 -9.74 -7.74
N ILE A 129 10.64 -9.68 -8.90
CA ILE A 129 11.18 -8.44 -9.46
C ILE A 129 10.17 -7.89 -10.45
N TYR A 130 9.92 -6.60 -10.31
CA TYR A 130 8.98 -5.83 -11.11
C TYR A 130 9.72 -4.85 -11.99
N THR A 131 9.12 -4.48 -13.12
CA THR A 131 9.68 -3.47 -14.02
C THR A 131 8.85 -2.21 -13.94
N ILE A 132 9.50 -1.05 -13.88
CA ILE A 132 8.79 0.23 -13.97
C ILE A 132 8.24 0.41 -15.37
N HIS A 133 6.92 0.54 -15.47
CA HIS A 133 6.25 0.74 -16.75
C HIS A 133 6.00 2.22 -17.04
N THR A 134 5.51 2.99 -16.06
CA THR A 134 5.13 4.40 -16.28
C THR A 134 5.41 5.24 -15.04
N ARG A 135 5.87 6.47 -15.27
CA ARG A 135 6.00 7.53 -14.27
C ARG A 135 4.74 8.37 -14.21
N ILE A 136 4.26 8.63 -13.00
CA ILE A 136 3.11 9.48 -12.75
C ILE A 136 3.62 10.77 -12.12
N PRO A 137 3.48 11.93 -12.80
CA PRO A 137 3.86 13.22 -12.25
C PRO A 137 2.86 13.63 -11.16
N SER A 138 3.08 13.11 -9.96
CA SER A 138 2.40 13.46 -8.72
C SER A 138 3.43 13.90 -7.69
N ASN A 139 2.97 14.56 -6.63
CA ASN A 139 3.78 14.83 -5.45
C ASN A 139 3.19 14.07 -4.25
N PRO A 140 3.85 13.00 -3.76
CA PRO A 140 5.15 12.45 -4.19
C PRO A 140 5.10 11.71 -5.55
N PRO A 141 6.25 11.52 -6.24
CA PRO A 141 6.33 10.84 -7.52
C PRO A 141 5.77 9.41 -7.46
N GLY A 142 4.88 9.08 -8.39
CA GLY A 142 4.23 7.76 -8.45
C GLY A 142 4.72 6.91 -9.63
N TYR A 143 4.60 5.60 -9.49
CA TYR A 143 5.00 4.61 -10.51
C TYR A 143 3.91 3.58 -10.75
N LYS A 144 3.78 3.17 -12.03
CA LYS A 144 3.10 1.95 -12.45
C LYS A 144 4.14 0.87 -12.72
N LEU A 145 3.86 -0.34 -12.27
CA LEU A 145 4.76 -1.49 -12.38
C LEU A 145 4.16 -2.57 -13.27
N ARG A 146 5.03 -3.37 -13.87
CA ARG A 146 4.71 -4.64 -14.52
C ARG A 146 5.35 -5.79 -13.80
N ASP A 147 4.66 -6.92 -13.80
CA ASP A 147 5.20 -8.19 -13.32
C ASP A 147 6.19 -8.82 -14.30
N SER A 148 6.77 -9.94 -13.88
CA SER A 148 7.70 -10.74 -14.68
C SER A 148 7.09 -11.28 -15.99
N MET A 149 5.77 -11.32 -16.10
CA MET A 149 5.02 -11.73 -17.30
C MET A 149 4.60 -10.54 -18.18
N GLY A 150 4.99 -9.32 -17.82
CA GLY A 150 4.66 -8.09 -18.54
C GLY A 150 3.24 -7.57 -18.29
N ARG A 151 2.53 -8.08 -17.28
CA ARG A 151 1.17 -7.63 -16.92
C ARG A 151 1.26 -6.43 -15.98
N ASP A 152 0.40 -5.44 -16.22
CA ASP A 152 0.33 -4.25 -15.37
C ASP A 152 -0.23 -4.58 -13.99
N ILE A 153 0.47 -4.13 -12.95
CA ILE A 153 0.05 -4.33 -11.56
C ILE A 153 -0.92 -3.23 -11.16
N GLN A 154 -1.98 -3.63 -10.48
CA GLN A 154 -2.97 -2.69 -9.98
C GLN A 154 -2.39 -1.82 -8.87
N GLY A 155 -2.52 -0.51 -9.04
CA GLY A 155 -2.16 0.48 -8.03
C GLY A 155 -1.13 1.49 -8.52
N THR A 156 -0.70 2.36 -7.62
CA THR A 156 0.38 3.33 -7.84
C THR A 156 1.32 3.19 -6.67
N PHE A 157 2.61 3.04 -6.96
CA PHE A 157 3.66 2.85 -5.96
C PHE A 157 4.48 4.12 -5.84
N TYR A 158 4.86 4.49 -4.63
CA TYR A 158 5.74 5.63 -4.38
C TYR A 158 7.20 5.20 -4.30
N GLU A 159 8.12 6.15 -4.46
CA GLU A 159 9.57 5.89 -4.35
C GLU A 159 9.97 5.16 -3.06
N SER A 160 9.31 5.47 -1.94
CA SER A 160 9.55 4.86 -0.63
C SER A 160 9.16 3.38 -0.56
N GLU A 161 8.30 2.93 -1.48
CA GLU A 161 7.81 1.56 -1.55
C GLU A 161 8.66 0.70 -2.50
N LEU A 162 9.69 1.29 -3.15
CA LEU A 162 10.48 0.65 -4.19
C LEU A 162 11.97 0.63 -3.84
N ILE A 163 12.62 -0.49 -4.14
CA ILE A 163 14.08 -0.62 -4.11
C ILE A 163 14.59 -1.07 -5.47
N SER A 164 15.69 -0.47 -5.94
CA SER A 164 16.35 -0.94 -7.17
C SER A 164 16.88 -2.35 -6.93
N SER A 165 16.58 -3.27 -7.84
CA SER A 165 17.18 -4.60 -7.87
C SER A 165 17.98 -4.69 -9.16
N PRO A 166 19.29 -5.00 -9.15
CA PRO A 166 19.98 -5.28 -10.40
C PRO A 166 19.34 -6.52 -11.04
N ASP A 167 18.82 -6.39 -12.26
CA ASP A 167 18.53 -7.56 -13.10
C ASP A 167 19.89 -8.14 -13.50
N HIS A 168 20.35 -9.15 -12.77
CA HIS A 168 21.42 -9.99 -13.28
C HIS A 168 20.80 -11.10 -14.11
N PRO A 169 21.35 -11.45 -15.29
CA PRO A 169 20.92 -12.65 -16.02
C PRO A 169 21.01 -13.95 -15.20
N ASP A 170 21.76 -13.92 -14.08
CA ASP A 170 21.89 -15.02 -13.10
C ASP A 170 20.99 -14.85 -11.87
N THR A 171 19.93 -14.06 -11.94
CA THR A 171 19.02 -13.88 -10.81
C THR A 171 18.33 -15.20 -10.49
N GLU A 172 18.73 -15.84 -9.39
CA GLU A 172 18.13 -17.09 -8.92
C GLU A 172 16.82 -16.81 -8.18
N TYR A 173 15.75 -17.50 -8.58
CA TYR A 173 14.46 -17.46 -7.91
C TYR A 173 14.24 -18.74 -7.10
N ARG A 174 13.79 -18.59 -5.85
CA ARG A 174 13.51 -19.74 -4.98
C ARG A 174 12.25 -20.45 -5.45
N VAL A 175 12.37 -21.73 -5.78
CA VAL A 175 11.23 -22.60 -6.09
C VAL A 175 10.49 -22.95 -4.80
N ASP A 176 9.18 -22.74 -4.79
CA ASP A 176 8.29 -23.19 -3.72
C ASP A 176 7.84 -24.63 -3.96
N LYS A 177 7.24 -24.89 -5.13
CA LYS A 177 6.70 -26.21 -5.49
C LYS A 177 6.90 -26.53 -6.96
N ILE A 178 7.06 -27.83 -7.23
CA ILE A 178 7.05 -28.41 -8.58
C ILE A 178 5.70 -29.09 -8.78
N HIS A 179 4.94 -28.66 -9.79
CA HIS A 179 3.58 -29.14 -10.05
C HIS A 179 3.54 -30.27 -11.09
N GLY A 180 4.51 -30.33 -12.00
CA GLY A 180 4.50 -31.30 -13.09
C GLY A 180 5.76 -31.32 -13.92
N LYS A 181 5.81 -32.28 -14.85
CA LYS A 181 6.93 -32.52 -15.79
C LYS A 181 6.39 -32.66 -17.20
N ARG A 182 7.14 -32.17 -18.19
CA ARG A 182 6.87 -32.40 -19.62
C ARG A 182 8.16 -32.57 -20.41
N LYS A 183 8.05 -33.10 -21.63
CA LYS A 183 9.12 -32.97 -22.62
C LYS A 183 8.96 -31.63 -23.34
N GLY A 184 9.96 -30.77 -23.22
CA GLY A 184 10.05 -29.50 -23.91
C GLY A 184 10.64 -29.63 -25.32
N PRO A 185 10.84 -28.49 -26.00
CA PRO A 185 11.49 -28.43 -27.31
C PRO A 185 12.86 -29.09 -27.29
N GLY A 186 13.19 -29.89 -28.31
CA GLY A 186 14.47 -30.60 -28.38
C GLY A 186 14.61 -31.78 -27.40
N GLY A 187 13.51 -32.27 -26.83
CA GLY A 187 13.51 -33.47 -25.97
C GLY A 187 13.99 -33.24 -24.53
N ARG A 188 14.26 -31.98 -24.14
CA ARG A 188 14.69 -31.62 -22.79
C ARG A 188 13.53 -31.75 -21.80
N GLU A 189 13.82 -32.26 -20.60
CA GLU A 189 12.81 -32.31 -19.54
C GLU A 189 12.60 -30.91 -18.93
N GLN A 190 11.34 -30.47 -18.90
CA GLN A 190 10.91 -29.25 -18.25
C GLN A 190 10.02 -29.56 -17.05
N VAL A 191 10.12 -28.75 -16.01
CA VAL A 191 9.28 -28.81 -14.80
C VAL A 191 8.46 -27.54 -14.69
N LEU A 192 7.20 -27.67 -14.27
CA LEU A 192 6.34 -26.54 -13.96
C LEU A 192 6.57 -26.14 -12.50
N VAL A 193 7.10 -24.94 -12.29
CA VAL A 193 7.46 -24.44 -10.95
C VAL A 193 6.59 -23.26 -10.55
N SER A 194 6.24 -23.20 -9.26
CA SER A 194 5.82 -21.97 -8.60
C SER A 194 6.97 -21.44 -7.75
N PHE A 195 7.18 -20.13 -7.76
CA PHE A 195 8.23 -19.48 -6.99
C PHE A 195 7.70 -18.98 -5.64
N VAL A 196 8.59 -18.90 -4.65
CA VAL A 196 8.26 -18.39 -3.31
C VAL A 196 7.81 -16.93 -3.42
N GLY A 197 6.63 -16.62 -2.88
CA GLY A 197 6.11 -15.25 -2.83
C GLY A 197 5.50 -14.72 -4.12
N TRP A 198 5.43 -15.53 -5.18
CA TRP A 198 4.81 -15.15 -6.45
C TRP A 198 3.32 -15.54 -6.47
N PRO A 199 2.47 -14.87 -7.26
CA PRO A 199 1.09 -15.27 -7.45
C PRO A 199 0.98 -16.71 -8.02
N PRO A 200 -0.05 -17.49 -7.65
CA PRO A 200 -0.24 -18.85 -8.14
C PRO A 200 -0.36 -18.95 -9.67
N ASP A 201 -0.79 -17.87 -10.30
CA ASP A 201 -0.96 -17.76 -11.76
C ASP A 201 0.37 -17.53 -12.49
N ASN A 202 1.47 -17.26 -11.77
CA ASN A 202 2.79 -16.99 -12.34
C ASN A 202 3.65 -18.27 -12.43
N GLN A 203 3.01 -19.42 -12.63
CA GLN A 203 3.72 -20.67 -12.83
C GLN A 203 4.45 -20.67 -14.17
N SER A 204 5.70 -21.11 -14.15
CA SER A 204 6.56 -21.10 -15.33
C SER A 204 7.18 -22.47 -15.57
N TRP A 205 7.31 -22.83 -16.85
CA TRP A 205 8.05 -24.01 -17.26
C TRP A 205 9.53 -23.67 -17.32
N VAL A 206 10.34 -24.35 -16.50
CA VAL A 206 11.80 -24.20 -16.49
C VAL A 206 12.47 -25.53 -16.83
N ASP A 207 13.65 -25.46 -17.43
CA ASP A 207 14.44 -26.66 -17.71
C ASP A 207 14.84 -27.32 -16.38
N LYS A 208 14.65 -28.63 -16.28
CA LYS A 208 14.95 -29.39 -15.05
C LYS A 208 16.42 -29.25 -14.62
N ALA A 209 17.32 -29.09 -15.59
CA ALA A 209 18.74 -28.88 -15.34
C ALA A 209 19.05 -27.53 -14.67
N SER A 210 18.18 -26.53 -14.82
CA SER A 210 18.32 -25.22 -14.21
C SER A 210 17.80 -25.18 -12.76
N VAL A 211 17.07 -26.20 -12.32
CA VAL A 211 16.56 -26.29 -10.95
C VAL A 211 17.61 -26.97 -10.06
N ARG A 212 18.22 -26.17 -9.18
CA ARG A 212 19.08 -26.68 -8.11
C ARG A 212 18.20 -27.13 -6.96
N THR A 213 18.35 -28.38 -6.53
CA THR A 213 17.59 -28.99 -5.43
C THR A 213 18.48 -29.12 -4.21
#